data_AF-A0A1V5MU06-F1
#
_entry.id   AF-A0A1V5MU06-F1
#
_cell.length_a   1.000
_cell.length_b   1.000
_cell.length_c   1.000
_cell.angle_alpha   90.00
_cell.angle_beta   90.00
_cell.angle_gamma   90.00
#
_symmetry.space_group_name_H-M   'P 1'
#
loop_
_entity.id
_entity.type
_entity.pdbx_description
1 polymer ?
#
loop_
_entity_poly.entity_id
_entity_poly.type
_entity_poly.pdbx_seq_one_letter_code
_entity_poly.pdbx_strand_id
1 'polypeptide(L)'
;MGTSCNTYFQEMGRRAGKDNIIYVAREFGLGSKTGIDLPDEKQGLLPTPKWKKEVNEIILNDRHAALLKRLDEKYDVLEQGAMGNQEELEKLKQQKQKERNQIDAEHDIRYRFDTNWQQYDTFNMSIGQGYNDYTVIQIVNYIAAIANGGYLMRPHVMKSIVSHEGKTLKKAKPEIVNEVDVSPESIAMTRRAMLAVTQPGGTGHFLFAHFPPELQIAAKTGTVETGRQGDNQKKEFHGVFVAFAPFDDPEIAFASVVEYGYYGSTSAGYVAKDVLEHYFGVKDHLADEKAPLEKKADSTEQSNEPQSVETDPRLRPR
;
A
#
# COMPACT_ATOMS: atom_id res chain seq x y z
N MET A 1 -4.00 8.76 16.58
CA MET A 1 -4.53 8.31 15.27
C MET A 1 -5.60 9.23 14.70
N GLY A 2 -6.54 9.74 15.53
CA GLY A 2 -7.66 10.59 15.09
C GLY A 2 -7.34 11.69 14.06
N THR A 3 -6.23 12.43 14.23
CA THR A 3 -5.79 13.49 13.31
C THR A 3 -4.68 13.09 12.34
N SER A 4 -4.25 11.83 12.34
CA SER A 4 -3.18 11.31 11.48
C SER A 4 -1.87 12.13 11.49
N CYS A 5 -1.41 12.58 12.66
CA CYS A 5 -0.23 13.44 12.79
C CYS A 5 1.09 12.69 12.54
N ASN A 6 1.77 13.00 11.43
CA ASN A 6 3.05 12.39 11.06
C ASN A 6 4.14 12.62 12.12
N THR A 7 4.27 13.84 12.64
CA THR A 7 5.31 14.19 13.64
C THR A 7 5.21 13.30 14.89
N TYR A 8 3.99 13.01 15.34
CA TYR A 8 3.78 12.10 16.47
C TYR A 8 4.31 10.70 16.16
N PHE A 9 3.95 10.12 15.02
CA PHE A 9 4.37 8.77 14.65
C PHE A 9 5.87 8.68 14.35
N GLN A 10 6.47 9.72 13.78
CA GLN A 10 7.92 9.78 13.58
C GLN A 10 8.67 9.82 14.91
N GLU A 11 8.22 10.62 15.88
CA GLU A 11 8.84 10.67 17.20
C GLU A 11 8.61 9.37 17.99
N MET A 12 7.41 8.80 17.93
CA MET A 12 7.14 7.50 18.56
C MET A 12 7.94 6.38 17.90
N GLY A 13 8.08 6.40 16.57
CA GLY A 13 8.91 5.46 15.83
C GLY A 13 10.39 5.57 16.17
N ARG A 14 10.89 6.80 16.36
CA ARG A 14 12.24 7.06 16.87
C ARG A 14 12.46 6.43 18.24
N ARG A 15 11.50 6.60 19.16
CA ARG A 15 11.56 6.07 20.53
C ARG A 15 11.44 4.55 20.58
N ALA A 16 10.52 3.99 19.80
CA ALA A 16 10.33 2.54 19.69
C ALA A 16 11.58 1.87 19.11
N GLY A 17 12.21 2.51 18.12
CA GLY A 17 13.35 1.97 17.41
C GLY A 17 12.95 0.97 16.33
N LYS A 18 13.77 0.90 15.28
CA LYS A 18 13.49 0.10 14.07
C LYS A 18 13.23 -1.39 14.38
N ASP A 19 13.95 -1.95 15.34
CA ASP A 19 13.92 -3.39 15.61
C ASP A 19 12.57 -3.80 16.24
N ASN A 20 12.03 -2.97 17.14
CA ASN A 20 10.70 -3.18 17.72
C ASN A 20 9.58 -2.96 16.68
N ILE A 21 9.72 -1.97 15.80
CA ILE A 21 8.75 -1.76 14.71
C ILE A 21 8.73 -2.97 13.77
N ILE A 22 9.90 -3.46 13.35
CA ILE A 22 10.03 -4.65 12.49
C ILE A 22 9.46 -5.88 13.20
N TYR A 23 9.75 -6.05 14.49
CA TYR A 23 9.24 -7.14 15.30
C TYR A 23 7.70 -7.15 15.33
N VAL A 24 7.08 -6.05 15.77
CA VAL A 24 5.62 -5.94 15.86
C VAL A 24 4.98 -6.10 14.47
N ALA A 25 5.54 -5.50 13.42
CA ALA A 25 5.03 -5.68 12.06
C ALA A 25 4.99 -7.15 11.63
N ARG A 26 6.02 -7.93 11.98
CA ARG A 26 6.08 -9.39 11.71
C ARG A 26 5.09 -10.19 12.53
N GLU A 27 4.89 -9.85 13.81
CA GLU A 27 3.88 -10.49 14.65
C GLU A 27 2.50 -10.41 14.00
N PHE A 28 2.21 -9.27 13.37
CA PHE A 28 0.98 -9.01 12.62
C PHE A 28 0.99 -9.51 11.16
N GLY A 29 2.03 -10.24 10.74
CA GLY A 29 2.11 -10.88 9.42
C GLY A 29 2.53 -9.97 8.26
N LEU A 30 2.92 -8.73 8.51
CA LEU A 30 3.35 -7.80 7.46
C LEU A 30 4.70 -8.23 6.86
N GLY A 31 4.80 -8.16 5.52
CA GLY A 31 5.98 -8.63 4.78
C GLY A 31 6.07 -10.16 4.66
N SER A 32 5.00 -10.89 5.00
CA SER A 32 4.87 -12.34 4.82
C SER A 32 3.56 -12.68 4.11
N LYS A 33 3.56 -13.74 3.30
CA LYS A 33 2.31 -14.25 2.71
C LYS A 33 1.32 -14.63 3.81
N THR A 34 0.06 -14.24 3.66
CA THR A 34 -1.03 -14.58 4.59
C THR A 34 -1.41 -16.06 4.52
N GLY A 35 -1.12 -16.71 3.38
CA GLY A 35 -1.49 -18.10 3.15
C GLY A 35 -2.95 -18.25 2.76
N ILE A 36 -3.56 -17.20 2.17
CA ILE A 36 -4.88 -17.27 1.57
C ILE A 36 -4.95 -18.41 0.56
N ASP A 37 -6.10 -19.06 0.45
CA ASP A 37 -6.38 -20.17 -0.48
C ASP A 37 -6.60 -19.70 -1.93
N LEU A 38 -5.85 -18.68 -2.36
CA LEU A 38 -5.82 -18.15 -3.72
C LEU A 38 -4.40 -18.20 -4.30
N PRO A 39 -4.26 -18.43 -5.62
CA PRO A 39 -2.96 -18.37 -6.27
C PRO A 39 -2.40 -16.94 -6.29
N ASP A 40 -1.11 -16.82 -6.63
CA ASP A 40 -0.43 -15.55 -6.96
C ASP A 40 -0.34 -14.50 -5.83
N GLU A 41 -0.46 -14.93 -4.58
CA GLU A 41 -0.22 -14.04 -3.44
C GLU A 41 1.21 -13.47 -3.46
N LYS A 42 1.31 -12.13 -3.42
CA LYS A 42 2.56 -11.39 -3.25
C LYS A 42 2.89 -11.24 -1.76
N GLN A 43 4.18 -11.30 -1.44
CA GLN A 43 4.67 -11.18 -0.07
C GLN A 43 4.76 -9.72 0.42
N GLY A 44 4.74 -8.73 -0.47
CA GLY A 44 5.08 -7.34 -0.12
C GLY A 44 6.53 -7.22 0.37
N LEU A 45 6.83 -6.11 1.05
CA LEU A 45 8.12 -5.78 1.62
C LEU A 45 7.95 -5.03 2.96
N LEU A 46 8.45 -5.66 4.03
CA LEU A 46 8.78 -4.98 5.28
C LEU A 46 10.29 -4.65 5.24
N PRO A 47 10.69 -3.38 5.10
CA PRO A 47 12.10 -3.03 4.97
C PRO A 47 12.88 -3.33 6.26
N THR A 48 14.09 -3.86 6.12
CA THR A 48 15.00 -4.15 7.23
C THR A 48 16.41 -3.65 6.94
N PRO A 49 17.27 -3.45 7.96
CA PRO A 49 18.68 -3.12 7.74
C PRO A 49 19.40 -4.11 6.83
N LYS A 50 19.11 -5.41 7.00
CA LYS A 50 19.66 -6.47 6.16
C LYS A 50 19.22 -6.31 4.70
N TRP A 51 17.92 -6.17 4.47
CA TRP A 51 17.36 -5.94 3.13
C TRP A 51 17.95 -4.69 2.46
N LYS A 52 18.04 -3.56 3.19
CA LYS A 52 18.60 -2.31 2.67
C LYS A 52 20.05 -2.49 2.23
N LYS A 53 20.85 -3.20 3.03
CA LYS A 53 22.24 -3.51 2.68
C LYS A 53 22.30 -4.37 1.42
N GLU A 54 21.60 -5.50 1.40
CA GLU A 54 21.64 -6.46 0.29
C GLU A 54 21.26 -5.83 -1.06
N VAL A 55 20.21 -5.02 -1.08
CA VAL A 55 19.74 -4.36 -2.32
C VAL A 55 20.73 -3.28 -2.77
N ASN A 56 21.18 -2.41 -1.86
CA ASN A 56 22.05 -1.29 -2.25
C ASN A 56 23.48 -1.73 -2.57
N GLU A 57 23.98 -2.77 -1.91
CA GLU A 57 25.31 -3.32 -2.19
C GLU A 57 25.46 -3.76 -3.65
N ILE A 58 24.46 -4.48 -4.18
CA ILE A 58 24.45 -4.90 -5.59
C ILE A 58 24.45 -3.68 -6.51
N ILE A 59 23.50 -2.76 -6.32
CA ILE A 59 23.32 -1.59 -7.19
C ILE A 59 24.57 -0.71 -7.22
N LEU A 60 25.19 -0.48 -6.06
CA LEU A 60 26.35 0.39 -5.94
C LEU A 60 27.60 -0.24 -6.52
N ASN A 61 27.79 -1.55 -6.30
CA ASN A 61 28.94 -2.27 -6.86
C ASN A 61 28.84 -2.37 -8.39
N ASP A 62 27.66 -2.65 -8.94
CA ASP A 62 27.45 -2.67 -10.39
C ASP A 62 27.70 -1.30 -11.02
N ARG A 63 27.20 -0.23 -10.37
CA ARG A 63 27.44 1.15 -10.81
C ARG A 63 28.93 1.49 -10.77
N HIS A 64 29.62 1.12 -9.70
CA HIS A 64 31.05 1.37 -9.54
C HIS A 64 31.86 0.64 -10.60
N ALA A 65 31.59 -0.64 -10.84
CA ALA A 65 32.21 -1.42 -11.89
C ALA A 65 31.99 -0.80 -13.28
N ALA A 66 30.77 -0.32 -13.56
CA ALA A 66 30.46 0.36 -14.82
C ALA A 66 31.21 1.69 -14.99
N LEU A 67 31.40 2.46 -13.91
CA LEU A 67 32.16 3.71 -13.94
C LEU A 67 33.66 3.45 -14.17
N LEU A 68 34.23 2.46 -13.47
CA LEU A 68 35.63 2.06 -13.67
C LEU A 68 35.87 1.58 -15.11
N LYS A 69 34.97 0.77 -15.67
CA LYS A 69 35.06 0.32 -17.06
C LYS A 69 35.08 1.49 -18.04
N ARG A 70 34.20 2.48 -17.87
CA ARG A 70 34.19 3.68 -18.74
C ARG A 70 35.44 4.54 -18.56
N LEU A 71 35.99 4.60 -17.34
CA LEU A 71 37.24 5.29 -17.08
C LEU A 71 38.39 4.60 -17.83
N ASP A 72 38.46 3.28 -17.76
CA ASP A 72 39.46 2.50 -18.48
C ASP A 72 39.36 2.72 -20.00
N GLU A 73 38.16 2.57 -20.57
CA GLU A 73 37.91 2.84 -22.00
C GLU A 73 38.31 4.26 -22.43
N LYS A 74 37.99 5.28 -21.60
CA LYS A 74 38.37 6.69 -21.86
C LYS A 74 39.88 6.84 -21.95
N TYR A 75 40.61 6.30 -20.97
CA TYR A 75 42.05 6.50 -20.89
C TYR A 75 42.83 5.60 -21.85
N ASP A 76 42.31 4.43 -22.21
CA ASP A 76 42.90 3.57 -23.25
C ASP A 76 42.94 4.32 -24.61
N VAL A 77 41.89 5.05 -24.95
CA VAL A 77 41.84 5.90 -26.17
C VAL A 77 42.82 7.07 -26.09
N LEU A 78 42.91 7.74 -24.94
CA LEU A 78 43.83 8.88 -24.75
C LEU A 78 45.29 8.43 -24.80
N GLU A 79 45.62 7.31 -24.15
CA GLU A 79 46.97 6.74 -24.14
C GLU A 79 47.39 6.27 -25.54
N GLN A 80 46.49 5.69 -26.33
CA GLN A 80 46.74 5.37 -27.74
C GLN A 80 47.04 6.64 -28.56
N GLY A 81 46.32 7.74 -28.32
CA GLY A 81 46.56 9.03 -28.99
C GLY A 81 47.90 9.68 -28.63
N ALA A 82 48.43 9.42 -27.43
CA ALA A 82 49.70 9.96 -26.93
C ALA A 82 50.91 9.03 -27.17
N MET A 83 50.76 7.97 -27.97
CA MET A 83 51.86 7.04 -28.26
C MET A 83 53.08 7.76 -28.83
N GLY A 84 54.23 7.60 -28.16
CA GLY A 84 55.50 8.24 -28.54
C GLY A 84 55.85 9.50 -27.74
N ASN A 85 54.92 10.02 -26.92
CA ASN A 85 55.20 11.12 -25.98
C ASN A 85 55.16 10.61 -24.53
N GLN A 86 56.34 10.26 -24.01
CA GLN A 86 56.47 9.65 -22.68
C GLN A 86 55.99 10.57 -21.54
N GLU A 87 56.19 11.88 -21.66
CA GLU A 87 55.77 12.84 -20.64
C GLU A 87 54.25 12.96 -20.57
N GLU A 88 53.58 12.92 -21.74
CA GLU A 88 52.13 12.98 -21.85
C GLU A 88 51.47 11.69 -21.35
N LEU A 89 52.05 10.53 -21.65
CA LEU A 89 51.59 9.24 -21.12
C LEU A 89 51.65 9.20 -19.59
N GLU A 90 52.73 9.70 -18.97
CA GLU A 90 52.83 9.75 -17.51
C GLU A 90 51.81 10.73 -16.88
N LYS A 91 51.54 11.87 -17.52
CA LYS A 91 50.46 12.78 -17.09
C LYS A 91 49.09 12.12 -17.18
N LEU A 92 48.79 11.40 -18.26
CA LEU A 92 47.53 10.69 -18.43
C LEU A 92 47.33 9.61 -17.37
N LYS A 93 48.37 8.82 -17.04
CA LYS A 93 48.29 7.83 -15.95
C LYS A 93 48.00 8.48 -14.60
N GLN A 94 48.65 9.59 -14.27
CA GLN A 94 48.39 10.32 -13.03
C GLN A 94 46.95 10.87 -12.98
N GLN A 95 46.44 11.38 -14.10
CA GLN A 95 45.06 11.84 -14.21
C GLN A 95 44.07 10.69 -14.06
N LYS A 96 44.31 9.55 -14.74
CA LYS A 96 43.52 8.31 -14.61
C LYS A 96 43.44 7.87 -13.16
N GLN A 97 44.57 7.81 -12.47
CA GLN A 97 44.62 7.40 -11.07
C GLN A 97 43.87 8.38 -10.16
N LYS A 98 43.98 9.69 -10.41
CA LYS A 98 43.23 10.70 -9.65
C LYS A 98 41.73 10.56 -9.85
N GLU A 99 41.26 10.40 -11.08
CA GLU A 99 39.84 10.17 -11.39
C GLU A 99 39.34 8.86 -10.78
N ARG A 100 40.14 7.79 -10.86
CA ARG A 100 39.83 6.50 -10.21
C ARG A 100 39.64 6.66 -8.71
N ASN A 101 40.59 7.31 -8.04
CA ASN A 101 40.50 7.57 -6.59
C ASN A 101 39.25 8.38 -6.23
N GLN A 102 38.81 9.31 -7.09
CA GLN A 102 37.56 10.05 -6.89
C GLN A 102 36.34 9.14 -7.00
N ILE A 103 36.29 8.29 -8.03
CA ILE A 103 35.21 7.30 -8.22
C ILE A 103 35.13 6.34 -7.02
N ASP A 104 36.28 5.84 -6.56
CA ASP A 104 36.37 4.94 -5.41
C ASP A 104 35.91 5.65 -4.12
N ALA A 105 36.37 6.88 -3.87
CA ALA A 105 35.95 7.64 -2.69
C ALA A 105 34.44 7.96 -2.70
N GLU A 106 33.87 8.30 -3.85
CA GLU A 106 32.43 8.51 -4.00
C GLU A 106 31.63 7.23 -3.76
N HIS A 107 32.11 6.08 -4.26
CA HIS A 107 31.51 4.78 -3.99
C HIS A 107 31.55 4.46 -2.50
N ASP A 108 32.68 4.63 -1.82
CA ASP A 108 32.80 4.38 -0.37
C ASP A 108 31.87 5.25 0.48
N ILE A 109 31.68 6.52 0.08
CA ILE A 109 30.74 7.43 0.74
C ILE A 109 29.30 6.94 0.55
N ARG A 110 28.92 6.64 -0.70
CA ARG A 110 27.56 6.16 -1.03
C ARG A 110 27.28 4.81 -0.40
N TYR A 111 28.20 3.86 -0.51
CA TYR A 111 28.10 2.55 0.10
C TYR A 111 27.79 2.68 1.60
N ARG A 112 28.62 3.43 2.35
CA ARG A 112 28.37 3.62 3.79
C ARG A 112 27.06 4.33 4.11
N PHE A 113 26.56 5.21 3.25
CA PHE A 113 25.31 5.92 3.49
C PHE A 113 24.08 5.06 3.13
N ASP A 114 24.09 4.47 1.93
CA ASP A 114 22.97 3.77 1.31
C ASP A 114 22.84 2.31 1.76
N THR A 115 23.90 1.64 2.24
CA THR A 115 23.77 0.29 2.81
C THR A 115 23.42 0.30 4.29
N ASN A 116 23.75 1.38 5.01
CA ASN A 116 23.47 1.49 6.43
C ASN A 116 22.05 2.01 6.67
N TRP A 117 21.41 1.48 7.71
CA TRP A 117 20.11 1.99 8.14
C TRP A 117 20.26 3.39 8.74
N GLN A 118 19.54 4.34 8.17
CA GLN A 118 19.56 5.74 8.55
C GLN A 118 18.34 6.06 9.43
N GLN A 119 18.41 7.14 10.19
CA GLN A 119 17.28 7.54 11.05
C GLN A 119 16.01 7.86 10.25
N TYR A 120 16.16 8.46 9.06
CA TYR A 120 15.02 8.76 8.19
C TYR A 120 14.30 7.49 7.71
N ASP A 121 15.01 6.36 7.59
CA ASP A 121 14.36 5.08 7.24
C ASP A 121 13.37 4.68 8.34
N THR A 122 13.74 4.84 9.61
CA THR A 122 12.84 4.59 10.75
C THR A 122 11.66 5.56 10.74
N PHE A 123 11.87 6.84 10.41
CA PHE A 123 10.80 7.84 10.34
C PHE A 123 9.79 7.48 9.25
N ASN A 124 10.26 7.19 8.04
CA ASN A 124 9.39 6.74 6.94
C ASN A 124 8.68 5.43 7.30
N MET A 125 9.42 4.48 7.89
CA MET A 125 8.87 3.20 8.31
C MET A 125 7.70 3.36 9.29
N SER A 126 7.83 4.25 10.27
CA SER A 126 6.83 4.49 11.31
C SER A 126 5.50 5.09 10.82
N ILE A 127 5.47 5.67 9.63
CA ILE A 127 4.27 6.25 9.00
C ILE A 127 3.78 5.44 7.80
N GLY A 128 4.37 4.25 7.56
CA GLY A 128 4.00 3.40 6.43
C GLY A 128 4.47 3.93 5.07
N GLN A 129 5.49 4.79 5.03
CA GLN A 129 6.09 5.34 3.81
C GLN A 129 7.47 4.72 3.55
N GLY A 130 8.14 5.18 2.49
CA GLY A 130 9.47 4.67 2.10
C GLY A 130 9.35 3.33 1.40
N TYR A 131 10.05 2.32 1.91
CA TYR A 131 10.09 0.99 1.29
C TYR A 131 9.05 0.01 1.83
N ASN A 132 8.09 0.49 2.63
CA ASN A 132 6.95 -0.33 3.03
C ASN A 132 6.09 -0.63 1.80
N ASP A 133 5.84 -1.90 1.54
CA ASP A 133 4.94 -2.35 0.49
C ASP A 133 4.10 -3.52 1.03
N TYR A 134 2.78 -3.39 1.02
CA TYR A 134 1.89 -4.39 1.59
C TYR A 134 0.70 -4.62 0.69
N THR A 135 0.30 -5.89 0.56
CA THR A 135 -0.90 -6.24 -0.20
C THR A 135 -2.16 -5.88 0.59
N VAL A 136 -3.28 -5.66 -0.11
CA VAL A 136 -4.57 -5.38 0.55
C VAL A 136 -4.97 -6.53 1.49
N ILE A 137 -4.66 -7.78 1.13
CA ILE A 137 -4.96 -8.95 1.98
C ILE A 137 -4.09 -8.96 3.26
N GLN A 138 -2.83 -8.54 3.20
CA GLN A 138 -2.00 -8.35 4.40
C GLN A 138 -2.58 -7.25 5.30
N ILE A 139 -2.96 -6.12 4.70
CA ILE A 139 -3.50 -4.98 5.44
C ILE A 139 -4.81 -5.37 6.14
N VAL A 140 -5.76 -6.02 5.46
CA VAL A 140 -7.02 -6.41 6.11
C VAL A 140 -6.81 -7.48 7.18
N ASN A 141 -5.88 -8.42 6.99
CA ASN A 141 -5.58 -9.45 7.99
C ASN A 141 -4.91 -8.86 9.24
N TYR A 142 -4.01 -7.88 9.06
CA TYR A 142 -3.45 -7.08 10.15
C TYR A 142 -4.55 -6.37 10.95
N ILE A 143 -5.51 -5.75 10.27
CA ILE A 143 -6.62 -5.04 10.92
C ILE A 143 -7.58 -6.01 11.62
N ALA A 144 -7.83 -7.17 11.04
CA ALA A 144 -8.60 -8.24 11.68
C ALA A 144 -7.94 -8.73 12.97
N ALA A 145 -6.61 -8.91 12.97
CA ALA A 145 -5.85 -9.27 14.16
C ALA A 145 -5.91 -8.20 15.26
N ILE A 146 -5.90 -6.91 14.89
CA ILE A 146 -6.13 -5.83 15.89
C ILE A 146 -7.56 -5.92 16.45
N ALA A 147 -8.55 -6.12 15.57
CA ALA A 147 -9.96 -6.14 15.94
C ALA A 147 -10.29 -7.30 16.89
N ASN A 148 -9.77 -8.49 16.62
CA ASN A 148 -10.05 -9.71 17.37
C ASN A 148 -9.16 -9.91 18.62
N GLY A 149 -8.35 -8.91 18.98
CA GLY A 149 -7.57 -8.93 20.22
C GLY A 149 -6.16 -9.53 20.10
N GLY A 150 -5.64 -9.75 18.89
CA GLY A 150 -4.25 -10.16 18.67
C GLY A 150 -4.09 -11.55 18.02
N TYR A 151 -5.16 -12.16 17.52
CA TYR A 151 -5.09 -13.45 16.84
C TYR A 151 -4.94 -13.25 15.34
N LEU A 152 -3.74 -13.47 14.81
CA LEU A 152 -3.50 -13.45 13.38
C LEU A 152 -4.08 -14.73 12.76
N MET A 153 -5.11 -14.58 11.94
CA MET A 153 -5.82 -15.70 11.33
C MET A 153 -5.29 -15.97 9.92
N ARG A 154 -5.41 -17.23 9.44
CA ARG A 154 -5.25 -17.52 8.02
C ARG A 154 -6.55 -17.17 7.29
N PRO A 155 -6.54 -16.17 6.38
CA PRO A 155 -7.73 -15.86 5.60
C PRO A 155 -8.06 -16.99 4.62
N HIS A 156 -9.33 -17.18 4.31
CA HIS A 156 -9.78 -18.13 3.28
C HIS A 156 -11.03 -17.64 2.57
N VAL A 157 -11.22 -18.07 1.33
CA VAL A 157 -12.43 -17.85 0.52
C VAL A 157 -13.31 -19.11 0.53
N MET A 158 -12.71 -20.30 0.52
CA MET A 158 -13.45 -21.56 0.52
C MET A 158 -14.19 -21.76 1.85
N LYS A 159 -15.52 -21.74 1.83
CA LYS A 159 -16.35 -22.11 2.99
C LYS A 159 -16.46 -23.63 3.18
N SER A 160 -16.74 -24.34 2.09
CA SER A 160 -16.89 -25.80 2.08
C SER A 160 -16.82 -26.37 0.68
N ILE A 161 -16.37 -27.61 0.57
CA ILE A 161 -16.44 -28.44 -0.64
C ILE A 161 -17.64 -29.36 -0.48
N VAL A 162 -18.56 -29.32 -1.44
CA VAL A 162 -19.77 -30.14 -1.47
C VAL A 162 -19.71 -31.03 -2.72
N SER A 163 -20.02 -32.31 -2.55
CA SER A 163 -20.16 -33.26 -3.68
C SER A 163 -21.39 -32.94 -4.53
N HIS A 164 -21.49 -33.54 -5.72
CA HIS A 164 -22.69 -33.41 -6.55
C HIS A 164 -23.97 -33.94 -5.87
N GLU A 165 -23.81 -34.82 -4.87
CA GLU A 165 -24.91 -35.40 -4.08
C GLU A 165 -25.34 -34.52 -2.90
N GLY A 166 -24.76 -33.31 -2.76
CA GLY A 166 -25.03 -32.41 -1.64
C GLY A 166 -24.32 -32.76 -0.33
N LYS A 167 -23.50 -33.84 -0.32
CA LYS A 167 -22.69 -34.19 0.86
C LYS A 167 -21.50 -33.27 1.00
N THR A 168 -21.36 -32.62 2.16
CA THR A 168 -20.17 -31.82 2.51
C THR A 168 -18.95 -32.72 2.67
N LEU A 169 -17.95 -32.52 1.83
CA LEU A 169 -16.69 -33.26 1.82
C LEU A 169 -15.63 -32.61 2.72
N LYS A 170 -15.59 -31.27 2.72
CA LYS A 170 -14.66 -30.47 3.52
C LYS A 170 -15.34 -29.19 3.95
N LYS A 171 -15.10 -28.74 5.18
CA LYS A 171 -15.53 -27.42 5.66
C LYS A 171 -14.28 -26.69 6.13
N ALA A 172 -14.09 -25.44 5.71
CA ALA A 172 -13.01 -24.63 6.24
C ALA A 172 -13.26 -24.36 7.72
N LYS A 173 -12.17 -24.34 8.49
CA LYS A 173 -12.17 -23.97 9.89
C LYS A 173 -11.28 -22.75 10.07
N PRO A 174 -11.59 -21.85 11.01
CA PRO A 174 -10.66 -20.80 11.39
C PRO A 174 -9.33 -21.43 11.85
N GLU A 175 -8.22 -20.83 11.42
CA GLU A 175 -6.88 -21.26 11.78
C GLU A 175 -6.10 -20.06 12.28
N ILE A 176 -5.60 -20.17 13.52
CA ILE A 176 -4.70 -19.17 14.11
C ILE A 176 -3.29 -19.45 13.57
N VAL A 177 -2.73 -18.46 12.89
CA VAL A 177 -1.35 -18.49 12.39
C VAL A 177 -0.39 -18.02 13.47
N ASN A 178 -0.77 -16.98 14.22
CA ASN A 178 0.00 -16.44 15.31
C ASN A 178 -0.91 -15.83 16.38
N GLU A 179 -0.49 -15.89 17.64
CA GLU A 179 -0.98 -15.03 18.72
C GLU A 179 0.10 -13.98 18.95
N VAL A 180 -0.22 -12.72 18.68
CA VAL A 180 0.80 -11.66 18.66
C VAL A 180 1.36 -11.40 20.05
N ASP A 181 2.68 -11.28 20.16
CA ASP A 181 3.33 -10.85 21.40
C ASP A 181 3.26 -9.32 21.57
N VAL A 182 2.05 -8.82 21.77
CA VAL A 182 1.76 -7.41 22.05
C VAL A 182 0.77 -7.36 23.21
N SER A 183 1.02 -6.48 24.18
CA SER A 183 0.19 -6.44 25.38
C SER A 183 -1.28 -6.14 25.05
N PRO A 184 -2.25 -6.79 25.73
CA PRO A 184 -3.67 -6.51 25.53
C PRO A 184 -4.03 -5.03 25.72
N GLU A 185 -3.32 -4.35 26.63
CA GLU A 185 -3.46 -2.91 26.84
C GLU A 185 -3.08 -2.11 25.59
N SER A 186 -1.97 -2.46 24.92
CA SER A 186 -1.52 -1.79 23.69
C SER A 186 -2.48 -2.02 22.53
N ILE A 187 -3.03 -3.23 22.42
CA ILE A 187 -4.07 -3.55 21.44
C ILE A 187 -5.34 -2.73 21.72
N ALA A 188 -5.79 -2.69 22.98
CA ALA A 188 -6.96 -1.90 23.37
C ALA A 188 -6.75 -0.38 23.16
N MET A 189 -5.56 0.15 23.43
CA MET A 189 -5.20 1.53 23.11
C MET A 189 -5.24 1.79 21.60
N THR A 190 -4.72 0.86 20.81
CA THR A 190 -4.71 0.96 19.34
C THR A 190 -6.12 0.97 18.78
N ARG A 191 -6.98 0.05 19.23
CA ARG A 191 -8.40 0.01 18.88
C ARG A 191 -9.10 1.33 19.21
N ARG A 192 -8.93 1.87 20.43
CA ARG A 192 -9.49 3.17 20.82
C ARG A 192 -8.95 4.33 19.98
N ALA A 193 -7.67 4.30 19.62
CA ALA A 193 -7.08 5.30 18.76
C ALA A 193 -7.66 5.26 17.33
N MET A 194 -7.95 4.06 16.80
CA MET A 194 -8.67 3.89 15.53
C MET A 194 -10.13 4.33 15.62
N LEU A 195 -10.81 4.06 16.73
CA LEU A 195 -12.17 4.59 16.97
C LEU A 195 -12.18 6.12 16.89
N ALA A 196 -11.20 6.80 17.50
CA ALA A 196 -11.10 8.26 17.47
C ALA A 196 -10.97 8.88 16.05
N VAL A 197 -10.74 8.08 15.00
CA VAL A 197 -10.74 8.57 13.60
C VAL A 197 -12.15 8.85 13.10
N THR A 198 -13.15 8.14 13.59
CA THR A 198 -14.56 8.28 13.19
C THR A 198 -15.38 9.09 14.21
N GLN A 199 -14.79 9.44 15.36
CA GLN A 199 -15.40 10.31 16.36
C GLN A 199 -15.23 11.80 16.02
N PRO A 200 -16.00 12.72 16.63
CA PRO A 200 -15.86 14.16 16.39
C PRO A 200 -14.40 14.64 16.48
N GLY A 201 -13.95 15.36 15.44
CA GLY A 201 -12.56 15.81 15.29
C GLY A 201 -11.61 14.81 14.61
N GLY A 202 -12.07 13.60 14.32
CA GLY A 202 -11.34 12.59 13.56
C GLY A 202 -11.41 12.77 12.05
N THR A 203 -10.39 12.32 11.32
CA THR A 203 -10.27 12.49 9.86
C THR A 203 -11.35 11.80 9.02
N GLY A 204 -12.05 10.81 9.59
CA GLY A 204 -13.12 10.05 8.94
C GLY A 204 -14.50 10.25 9.58
N HIS A 205 -14.65 11.21 10.50
CA HIS A 205 -15.88 11.39 11.26
C HIS A 205 -17.13 11.55 10.40
N PHE A 206 -17.06 12.41 9.39
CA PHE A 206 -18.19 12.74 8.52
C PHE A 206 -18.73 11.55 7.72
N LEU A 207 -17.94 10.48 7.54
CA LEU A 207 -18.36 9.30 6.80
C LEU A 207 -19.40 8.47 7.56
N PHE A 208 -19.33 8.47 8.89
CA PHE A 208 -20.10 7.56 9.75
C PHE A 208 -20.94 8.30 10.80
N ALA A 209 -21.01 9.63 10.75
CA ALA A 209 -21.73 10.43 11.75
C ALA A 209 -23.24 10.13 11.83
N HIS A 210 -23.82 9.55 10.79
CA HIS A 210 -25.24 9.15 10.73
C HIS A 210 -25.48 7.69 11.11
N PHE A 211 -24.43 6.91 11.41
CA PHE A 211 -24.59 5.53 11.86
C PHE A 211 -25.23 5.48 13.26
N PRO A 212 -25.96 4.40 13.59
CA PRO A 212 -26.49 4.20 14.93
C PRO A 212 -25.38 4.23 16.00
N PRO A 213 -25.63 4.82 17.20
CA PRO A 213 -24.61 4.93 18.25
C PRO A 213 -24.00 3.60 18.70
N GLU A 214 -24.75 2.50 18.63
CA GLU A 214 -24.31 1.13 18.91
C GLU A 214 -23.38 0.55 17.83
N LEU A 215 -23.40 1.11 16.62
CA LEU A 215 -22.61 0.68 15.48
C LEU A 215 -21.38 1.59 15.29
N GLN A 216 -20.51 1.59 16.30
CA GLN A 216 -19.29 2.38 16.24
C GLN A 216 -18.28 1.74 15.29
N ILE A 217 -17.67 2.55 14.41
CA ILE A 217 -16.69 2.09 13.43
C ILE A 217 -15.30 2.53 13.88
N ALA A 218 -14.34 1.62 14.00
CA ALA A 218 -12.94 1.98 14.18
C ALA A 218 -12.22 1.96 12.85
N ALA A 219 -11.46 3.02 12.54
CA ALA A 219 -10.88 3.17 11.21
C ALA A 219 -9.50 3.82 11.21
N LYS A 220 -8.86 3.80 10.04
CA LYS A 220 -7.71 4.65 9.74
C LYS A 220 -7.71 5.05 8.27
N THR A 221 -7.52 6.35 8.03
CA THR A 221 -7.31 6.91 6.70
C THR A 221 -5.83 6.83 6.32
N GLY A 222 -5.53 6.66 5.04
CA GLY A 222 -4.18 6.65 4.50
C GLY A 222 -4.10 7.39 3.17
N THR A 223 -2.92 7.94 2.91
CA THR A 223 -2.52 8.51 1.63
C THR A 223 -1.19 7.88 1.26
N VAL A 224 -1.15 7.11 0.18
CA VAL A 224 0.03 6.34 -0.25
C VAL A 224 0.61 6.96 -1.51
N GLU A 225 1.91 7.24 -1.50
CA GLU A 225 2.62 7.72 -2.69
C GLU A 225 2.65 6.63 -3.76
N THR A 226 2.56 6.99 -5.04
CA THR A 226 2.54 5.99 -6.12
C THR A 226 3.91 5.34 -6.34
N GLY A 227 5.00 6.04 -6.00
CA GLY A 227 6.37 5.60 -6.25
C GLY A 227 6.72 5.44 -7.75
N ARG A 228 5.83 5.84 -8.67
CA ARG A 228 5.99 5.64 -10.11
C ARG A 228 6.77 6.77 -10.75
N GLN A 229 7.67 6.43 -11.67
CA GLN A 229 8.44 7.41 -12.42
C GLN A 229 7.51 8.24 -13.32
N GLY A 230 7.57 9.57 -13.19
CA GLY A 230 6.74 10.50 -13.95
C GLY A 230 5.57 11.07 -13.18
N ASP A 231 5.17 10.43 -12.08
CA ASP A 231 4.07 10.91 -11.23
C ASP A 231 4.51 12.11 -10.37
N ASN A 232 3.59 13.04 -10.18
CA ASN A 232 3.73 14.15 -9.25
C ASN A 232 3.30 13.71 -7.85
N GLN A 233 4.27 13.40 -7.00
CA GLN A 233 4.05 12.95 -5.61
C GLN A 233 3.18 13.89 -4.76
N LYS A 234 3.01 15.17 -5.14
CA LYS A 234 2.14 16.12 -4.42
C LYS A 234 0.69 16.13 -4.90
N LYS A 235 0.40 15.47 -6.02
CA LYS A 235 -0.92 15.48 -6.65
C LYS A 235 -1.45 14.07 -6.91
N GLU A 236 -0.57 13.12 -7.13
CA GLU A 236 -0.92 11.77 -7.56
C GLU A 236 -0.52 10.81 -6.45
N PHE A 237 -1.54 10.31 -5.76
CA PHE A 237 -1.41 9.39 -4.63
C PHE A 237 -2.69 8.56 -4.50
N HIS A 238 -2.56 7.40 -3.88
CA HIS A 238 -3.65 6.45 -3.67
C HIS A 238 -4.38 6.74 -2.36
N GLY A 239 -5.71 6.68 -2.40
CA GLY A 239 -6.53 6.78 -1.21
C GLY A 239 -6.64 5.42 -0.56
N VAL A 240 -6.31 5.32 0.73
CA VAL A 240 -6.39 4.06 1.48
C VAL A 240 -7.31 4.24 2.67
N PHE A 241 -8.16 3.26 2.93
CA PHE A 241 -9.02 3.25 4.09
C PHE A 241 -9.14 1.84 4.66
N VAL A 242 -8.95 1.73 5.97
CA VAL A 242 -9.13 0.48 6.72
C VAL A 242 -10.10 0.70 7.86
N ALA A 243 -10.87 -0.33 8.19
CA ALA A 243 -11.80 -0.29 9.30
C ALA A 243 -12.07 -1.67 9.89
N PHE A 244 -12.60 -1.69 11.10
CA PHE A 244 -13.34 -2.82 11.64
C PHE A 244 -14.58 -2.33 12.38
N ALA A 245 -15.61 -3.17 12.42
CA ALA A 245 -16.90 -2.83 12.99
C ALA A 245 -17.71 -4.08 13.39
N PRO A 246 -18.64 -3.96 14.35
CA PRO A 246 -18.74 -2.89 15.36
C PRO A 246 -17.46 -2.75 16.20
N PHE A 247 -17.29 -1.63 16.91
CA PHE A 247 -16.09 -1.39 17.72
C PHE A 247 -15.97 -2.40 18.86
N ASP A 248 -17.05 -2.63 19.60
CA ASP A 248 -17.04 -3.44 20.83
C ASP A 248 -16.96 -4.94 20.54
N ASP A 249 -17.77 -5.43 19.59
CA ASP A 249 -17.81 -6.83 19.13
C ASP A 249 -17.60 -6.90 17.60
N PRO A 250 -16.35 -6.88 17.10
CA PRO A 250 -16.09 -6.78 15.66
C PRO A 250 -16.55 -8.01 14.86
N GLU A 251 -17.40 -7.77 13.86
CA GLU A 251 -17.88 -8.79 12.93
C GLU A 251 -17.17 -8.76 11.58
N ILE A 252 -16.69 -7.59 11.16
CA ILE A 252 -16.06 -7.37 9.86
C ILE A 252 -14.80 -6.49 10.00
N ALA A 253 -13.76 -6.87 9.26
CA ALA A 253 -12.60 -6.03 8.97
C ALA A 253 -12.58 -5.71 7.48
N PHE A 254 -12.18 -4.49 7.14
CA PHE A 254 -12.22 -3.94 5.79
C PHE A 254 -10.93 -3.21 5.46
N ALA A 255 -10.45 -3.37 4.24
CA ALA A 255 -9.38 -2.57 3.67
C ALA A 255 -9.70 -2.27 2.21
N SER A 256 -9.45 -1.03 1.79
CA SER A 256 -9.62 -0.59 0.42
C SER A 256 -8.51 0.36 -0.01
N VAL A 257 -8.19 0.28 -1.29
CA VAL A 257 -7.28 1.18 -1.99
C VAL A 257 -8.00 1.68 -3.23
N VAL A 258 -8.06 2.99 -3.40
CA VAL A 258 -8.50 3.63 -4.64
C VAL A 258 -7.27 4.23 -5.29
N GLU A 259 -6.83 3.62 -6.38
CA GLU A 259 -5.70 4.12 -7.16
C GLU A 259 -6.01 5.53 -7.68
N TYR A 260 -5.03 6.41 -7.56
CA TYR A 260 -5.16 7.85 -7.83
C TYR A 260 -6.39 8.52 -7.17
N GLY A 261 -6.92 7.92 -6.09
CA GLY A 261 -8.09 8.38 -5.36
C GLY A 261 -7.81 9.54 -4.38
N TYR A 262 -6.62 10.13 -4.42
CA TYR A 262 -6.21 11.18 -3.50
C TYR A 262 -6.32 10.76 -2.03
N TYR A 263 -7.05 11.51 -1.19
CA TYR A 263 -7.09 11.28 0.25
C TYR A 263 -8.01 10.10 0.61
N GLY A 264 -7.53 9.21 1.49
CA GLY A 264 -8.29 8.04 1.91
C GLY A 264 -9.69 8.34 2.46
N SER A 265 -9.90 9.44 3.18
CA SER A 265 -11.23 9.80 3.70
C SER A 265 -12.22 10.26 2.63
N THR A 266 -11.75 10.76 1.48
CA THR A 266 -12.60 11.31 0.42
C THR A 266 -12.70 10.41 -0.82
N SER A 267 -12.17 9.19 -0.75
CA SER A 267 -12.27 8.18 -1.81
C SER A 267 -12.53 6.78 -1.24
N ALA A 268 -11.49 6.09 -0.81
CA ALA A 268 -11.55 4.75 -0.22
C ALA A 268 -12.52 4.67 0.99
N GLY A 269 -12.62 5.75 1.75
CA GLY A 269 -13.57 5.89 2.86
C GLY A 269 -15.03 5.90 2.44
N TYR A 270 -15.38 6.41 1.25
CA TYR A 270 -16.74 6.30 0.72
C TYR A 270 -17.08 4.85 0.34
N VAL A 271 -16.11 4.10 -0.20
CA VAL A 271 -16.30 2.66 -0.46
C VAL A 271 -16.54 1.92 0.86
N ALA A 272 -15.74 2.22 1.90
CA ALA A 272 -15.93 1.65 3.22
C ALA A 272 -17.32 1.99 3.80
N LYS A 273 -17.74 3.24 3.64
CA LYS A 273 -19.06 3.70 4.08
C LYS A 273 -20.17 2.88 3.43
N ASP A 274 -20.22 2.81 2.10
CA ASP A 274 -21.30 2.10 1.39
C ASP A 274 -21.32 0.60 1.73
N VAL A 275 -20.15 -0.04 1.84
CA VAL A 275 -20.05 -1.46 2.24
C VAL A 275 -20.61 -1.68 3.65
N LEU A 276 -20.23 -0.82 4.61
CA LEU A 276 -20.68 -0.96 6.00
C LEU A 276 -22.16 -0.57 6.16
N GLU A 277 -22.64 0.43 5.42
CA GLU A 277 -24.06 0.79 5.38
C GLU A 277 -24.91 -0.40 4.92
N HIS A 278 -24.49 -1.07 3.85
CA HIS A 278 -25.18 -2.24 3.33
C HIS A 278 -25.06 -3.45 4.27
N TYR A 279 -23.86 -3.75 4.77
CA TYR A 279 -23.61 -4.91 5.64
C TYR A 279 -24.47 -4.88 6.91
N PHE A 280 -24.59 -3.70 7.55
CA PHE A 280 -25.36 -3.54 8.78
C PHE A 280 -26.81 -3.09 8.56
N GLY A 281 -27.25 -2.95 7.30
CA GLY A 281 -28.62 -2.53 6.98
C GLY A 281 -28.94 -1.09 7.39
N VAL A 282 -27.94 -0.21 7.53
CA VAL A 282 -28.15 1.24 7.74
C VAL A 282 -28.78 1.86 6.50
N LYS A 283 -28.37 1.40 5.31
CA LYS A 283 -28.96 1.79 4.03
C LYS A 283 -28.90 0.62 3.04
N ASP A 284 -30.01 0.38 2.32
CA ASP A 284 -30.03 -0.59 1.22
C ASP A 284 -29.64 0.07 -0.11
N HIS A 285 -28.37 -0.04 -0.46
CA HIS A 285 -27.84 0.49 -1.72
C HIS A 285 -28.29 -0.30 -2.96
N LEU A 286 -28.73 -1.56 -2.82
CA LEU A 286 -29.15 -2.40 -3.95
C LEU A 286 -30.62 -2.18 -4.32
N ALA A 287 -31.46 -1.78 -3.36
CA ALA A 287 -32.82 -1.32 -3.65
C ALA A 287 -32.82 -0.02 -4.47
N ASP A 288 -31.92 0.91 -4.14
CA ASP A 288 -31.77 2.20 -4.84
C ASP A 288 -31.32 2.04 -6.31
N GLU A 289 -30.56 1.00 -6.66
CA GLU A 289 -30.16 0.71 -8.06
C GLU A 289 -31.27 0.06 -8.90
N LYS A 290 -32.25 -0.61 -8.28
CA LYS A 290 -33.38 -1.24 -8.99
C LYS A 290 -34.48 -0.23 -9.32
N ALA A 291 -34.69 0.79 -8.50
CA ALA A 291 -35.73 1.80 -8.69
C ALA A 291 -35.65 2.62 -10.01
N PRO A 292 -34.45 2.95 -10.57
CA PRO A 292 -34.32 3.62 -11.86
C PRO A 292 -34.60 2.72 -13.08
N LEU A 293 -34.43 1.39 -12.94
CA LEU A 293 -34.63 0.44 -14.03
C LEU A 293 -36.11 0.10 -14.20
N GLU A 294 -36.88 -0.01 -13.11
CA GLU A 294 -38.33 -0.24 -13.16
C GLU A 294 -39.08 0.99 -13.73
N LYS A 295 -38.66 2.22 -13.39
CA LYS A 295 -39.23 3.44 -13.98
C LYS A 295 -38.99 3.59 -15.49
N LYS A 296 -37.95 2.96 -16.04
CA LYS A 296 -37.69 2.94 -17.49
C LYS A 296 -38.50 1.88 -18.23
N ALA A 297 -38.79 0.76 -17.58
CA ALA A 297 -39.64 -0.30 -18.16
C ALA A 297 -41.10 0.16 -18.29
N ASP A 298 -41.61 0.93 -17.32
CA ASP A 298 -43.00 1.41 -17.32
C ASP A 298 -43.26 2.55 -18.34
N SER A 299 -42.21 3.26 -18.78
CA SER A 299 -42.34 4.36 -19.74
C SER A 299 -42.16 3.95 -21.21
N THR A 300 -41.92 2.66 -21.51
CA THR A 300 -41.68 2.19 -22.89
C THR A 300 -42.86 1.48 -23.56
N GLU A 301 -44.01 1.32 -22.90
CA GLU A 301 -45.19 0.64 -23.49
C GLU A 301 -46.28 1.58 -24.07
N GLN A 302 -46.11 2.90 -24.05
CA GLN A 302 -47.07 3.82 -24.68
C GLN A 302 -46.38 4.86 -25.58
N SER A 303 -46.09 4.47 -26.82
CA SER A 303 -46.23 5.29 -28.04
C SER A 303 -45.34 4.74 -29.16
N ASN A 304 -45.93 3.96 -30.06
CA ASN A 304 -45.34 3.71 -31.38
C ASN A 304 -46.49 3.67 -32.40
N GLU A 305 -47.01 4.85 -32.74
CA GLU A 305 -47.61 5.05 -34.06
C GLU A 305 -46.51 5.53 -35.03
N PRO A 306 -46.35 4.91 -36.20
CA PRO A 306 -45.30 5.29 -37.14
C PRO A 306 -45.68 6.59 -37.87
N GLN A 307 -44.92 7.66 -37.60
CA GLN A 307 -44.92 8.85 -38.44
C GLN A 307 -44.09 8.61 -39.71
N SER A 308 -44.66 9.04 -40.85
CA SER A 308 -44.11 8.93 -42.19
C SER A 308 -42.83 9.74 -42.37
N VAL A 309 -41.81 9.11 -42.96
CA VAL A 309 -40.52 9.71 -43.28
C VAL A 309 -40.64 10.60 -44.52
N GLU A 310 -40.42 11.90 -44.37
CA GLU A 310 -40.20 12.83 -45.47
C GLU A 310 -38.68 12.90 -45.77
N THR A 311 -38.29 12.57 -46.99
CA THR A 311 -36.88 12.53 -47.44
C THR A 311 -36.40 13.92 -47.86
N ASP A 312 -35.41 14.48 -47.16
CA ASP A 312 -34.67 15.67 -47.61
C ASP A 312 -33.47 15.25 -48.50
N PRO A 313 -33.44 15.63 -49.80
CA PRO A 313 -32.37 15.25 -50.71
C PRO A 313 -31.34 16.37 -50.76
N ARG A 314 -30.45 16.46 -49.77
CA ARG A 314 -29.23 17.27 -49.87
C ARG A 314 -28.26 16.94 -48.75
N LEU A 315 -27.35 16.01 -49.00
CA LEU A 315 -25.98 15.97 -48.46
C LEU A 315 -25.25 14.77 -49.11
N ARG A 316 -24.40 15.06 -50.10
CA ARG A 316 -23.40 14.11 -50.61
C ARG A 316 -22.14 14.21 -49.74
N PRO A 317 -21.46 13.09 -49.47
CA PRO A 317 -20.34 13.07 -48.54
C PRO A 317 -19.02 13.51 -49.18
N ARG A 318 -18.20 14.19 -48.38
CA ARG A 318 -16.74 14.03 -48.33
C ARG A 318 -16.37 13.77 -46.87
#